data_AF-A0A231R0S3-F1
#
_entry.id   AF-A0A231R0S3-F1
#
_cell.length_a   1.000
_cell.length_b   1.000
_cell.length_c   1.000
_cell.angle_alpha   90.00
_cell.angle_beta   90.00
_cell.angle_gamma   90.00
#
_symmetry.space_group_name_H-M   'P 1'
#
loop_
_entity.id
_entity.type
_entity.pdbx_description
1 polymer ?
#
loop_
_entity_poly.entity_id
_entity_poly.type
_entity_poly.pdbx_seq_one_letter_code
_entity_poly.pdbx_strand_id
1 'polypeptide(L)'
;MNRDPRSTTLLSLFVNTVSSSGVVHLGDGQDTNMASRALAVQRAIANFQDDEFFFESYPIFYLPQPVPEAEVPVRFRSESPWPTLQVGCVYALGVSSSSTFRVGCSGPVQGVTRIKHIRHFNNLVASPAGTSAENRDYSS
;
A
#
# COMPACT_ATOMS: atom_id res chain seq x y z
N MET A 1 -6.99 -31.92 -27.50
CA MET A 1 -7.17 -30.47 -27.62
C MET A 1 -5.79 -29.84 -27.73
N ASN A 2 -5.33 -29.58 -28.95
CA ASN A 2 -3.99 -29.05 -29.20
C ASN A 2 -3.95 -27.61 -28.69
N ARG A 3 -3.21 -27.32 -27.61
CA ARG A 3 -3.00 -25.94 -27.17
C ARG A 3 -1.80 -25.42 -27.94
N ASP A 4 -2.06 -24.79 -29.08
CA ASP A 4 -1.01 -23.99 -29.73
C ASP A 4 -0.49 -22.97 -28.70
N PRO A 5 0.83 -22.79 -28.58
CA PRO A 5 1.41 -21.87 -27.61
C PRO A 5 0.92 -20.46 -27.93
N ARG A 6 0.20 -19.85 -26.99
CA ARG A 6 -0.20 -18.44 -27.10
C ARG A 6 1.05 -17.58 -26.93
N SER A 7 1.30 -16.70 -27.89
CA SER A 7 2.43 -15.79 -27.84
C SER A 7 1.96 -14.40 -27.42
N THR A 8 2.76 -13.70 -26.63
CA THR A 8 2.51 -12.28 -26.32
C THR A 8 3.73 -11.50 -26.76
N THR A 9 3.53 -10.50 -27.61
CA THR A 9 4.59 -9.62 -28.10
C THR A 9 4.36 -8.23 -27.57
N LEU A 10 5.36 -7.68 -26.89
CA LEU A 10 5.36 -6.32 -26.39
C LEU A 10 6.40 -5.50 -27.15
N LEU A 11 5.98 -4.38 -27.73
CA LEU A 11 6.89 -3.52 -28.50
C LEU A 11 7.86 -2.77 -27.58
N SER A 12 7.35 -2.12 -26.53
CA SER A 12 8.18 -1.39 -25.57
C SER A 12 7.49 -1.25 -24.23
N LEU A 13 8.25 -1.37 -23.14
CA LEU A 13 7.79 -1.12 -21.79
C LEU A 13 8.77 -0.18 -21.10
N PHE A 14 8.25 0.94 -20.63
CA PHE A 14 8.96 1.83 -19.73
C PHE A 14 8.20 1.93 -18.41
N VAL A 15 8.87 1.62 -17.31
CA VAL A 15 8.33 1.80 -15.96
C VAL A 15 9.29 2.67 -15.18
N ASN A 16 8.85 3.85 -14.77
CA ASN A 16 9.70 4.81 -14.07
C ASN A 16 10.04 4.35 -12.65
N THR A 17 9.12 3.70 -11.95
CA THR A 17 9.37 3.23 -10.57
C THR A 17 8.55 1.98 -10.25
N VAL A 18 9.16 1.02 -9.58
CA VAL A 18 8.47 -0.11 -8.96
C VAL A 18 8.81 -0.12 -7.47
N SER A 19 7.83 -0.01 -6.59
CA SER A 19 8.05 0.15 -5.15
C SER A 19 6.99 -0.56 -4.30
N SER A 20 7.22 -0.70 -2.99
CA SER A 20 6.28 -1.25 -1.99
C SER A 20 5.33 -2.34 -2.51
N SER A 21 5.86 -3.56 -2.70
CA SER A 21 5.10 -4.72 -3.20
C SER A 21 4.50 -4.51 -4.60
N GLY A 22 5.09 -3.63 -5.41
CA GLY A 22 4.78 -3.48 -6.82
C GLY A 22 5.39 -4.60 -7.66
N VAL A 23 4.63 -5.17 -8.59
CA VAL A 23 5.07 -6.30 -9.42
C VAL A 23 4.90 -5.99 -10.90
N VAL A 24 5.99 -5.99 -11.66
CA VAL A 24 5.98 -5.96 -13.13
C VAL A 24 6.24 -7.36 -13.66
N HIS A 25 5.30 -7.94 -14.41
CA HIS A 25 5.40 -9.31 -14.92
C HIS A 25 5.10 -9.38 -16.42
N LEU A 26 6.03 -9.94 -17.20
CA LEU A 26 5.85 -10.23 -18.62
C LEU A 26 5.73 -11.75 -18.80
N GLY A 27 4.62 -12.19 -19.38
CA GLY A 27 4.31 -13.60 -19.57
C GLY A 27 3.06 -14.05 -18.80
N ASP A 28 2.84 -15.36 -18.83
CA ASP A 28 1.68 -15.99 -18.22
C ASP A 28 1.94 -16.33 -16.75
N GLY A 29 0.98 -16.04 -15.87
CA GLY A 29 1.04 -16.36 -14.45
C GLY A 29 -0.24 -17.00 -13.93
N GLN A 30 -0.11 -17.87 -12.92
CA GLN A 30 -1.26 -18.49 -12.26
C GLN A 30 -1.83 -17.55 -11.19
N ASP A 31 -1.11 -17.30 -10.10
CA ASP A 31 -1.61 -16.45 -9.01
C ASP A 31 -0.65 -15.29 -8.72
N THR A 32 -1.20 -14.16 -8.27
CA THR A 32 -0.40 -12.98 -7.90
C THR A 32 -0.93 -12.39 -6.62
N ASN A 33 -0.21 -12.61 -5.52
CA ASN A 33 -0.57 -12.10 -4.20
C ASN A 33 0.44 -11.04 -3.78
N MET A 34 -0.06 -9.84 -3.50
CA MET A 34 0.74 -8.70 -3.10
C MET A 34 0.21 -8.14 -1.79
N ALA A 35 1.11 -7.89 -0.85
CA ALA A 35 0.76 -7.30 0.43
C ALA A 35 1.75 -6.19 0.81
N SER A 36 1.24 -5.05 1.25
CA SER A 36 2.04 -3.91 1.70
C SER A 36 1.52 -3.38 3.02
N ARG A 37 2.45 -3.08 3.95
CA ARG A 37 2.15 -2.53 5.28
C ARG A 37 3.02 -1.30 5.50
N ALA A 38 2.42 -0.21 5.97
CA ALA A 38 3.13 1.02 6.24
C ALA A 38 2.64 1.72 7.51
N LEU A 39 3.59 2.20 8.32
CA LEU A 39 3.38 3.13 9.42
C LEU A 39 3.89 4.50 8.99
N ALA A 40 3.03 5.50 9.02
CA ALA A 40 3.37 6.88 8.66
C ALA A 40 3.25 7.77 9.90
N VAL A 41 4.36 7.93 10.61
CA VAL A 41 4.44 8.69 11.87
C VAL A 41 4.86 10.13 11.57
N GLN A 42 4.06 11.10 11.99
CA GLN A 42 4.35 12.53 11.91
C GLN A 42 4.48 13.10 13.32
N ARG A 43 5.56 13.82 13.60
CA ARG A 43 5.84 14.40 14.92
C ARG A 43 6.11 15.89 14.83
N ALA A 44 5.66 16.63 15.85
CA ALA A 44 6.00 18.04 16.02
C ALA A 44 7.47 18.25 16.45
N ILE A 45 8.03 17.31 17.23
CA ILE A 45 9.45 17.29 17.63
C ILE A 45 10.06 15.94 17.21
N ALA A 46 11.22 15.99 16.58
CA ALA A 46 11.94 14.83 16.04
C ALA A 46 12.75 14.09 17.13
N ASN A 47 12.07 13.29 17.97
CA ASN A 47 12.72 12.48 19.02
C ASN A 47 12.65 10.97 18.73
N PHE A 48 13.34 10.46 17.73
CA PHE A 48 13.24 9.03 17.36
C PHE A 48 13.89 8.14 18.43
N GLN A 49 13.11 7.27 19.04
CA GLN A 49 13.61 6.16 19.84
C GLN A 49 13.52 4.89 18.99
N ASP A 50 14.50 4.01 19.12
CA ASP A 50 14.44 2.69 18.49
C ASP A 50 13.26 1.89 19.08
N ASP A 51 12.62 1.05 18.27
CA ASP A 51 11.53 0.13 18.67
C ASP A 51 10.23 0.76 19.19
N GLU A 52 9.92 2.02 18.88
CA GLU A 52 8.68 2.65 19.35
C GLU A 52 7.41 2.12 18.65
N PHE A 53 7.52 1.64 17.41
CA PHE A 53 6.37 1.34 16.56
C PHE A 53 6.39 -0.08 15.98
N PHE A 54 5.56 -0.96 16.56
CA PHE A 54 5.33 -2.31 16.07
C PHE A 54 4.03 -2.38 15.25
N PHE A 55 4.02 -3.18 14.19
CA PHE A 55 2.80 -3.43 13.41
C PHE A 55 1.76 -4.19 14.25
N GLU A 56 2.23 -5.06 15.13
CA GLU A 56 1.46 -5.88 16.05
C GLU A 56 0.64 -5.02 17.03
N SER A 57 1.09 -3.79 17.31
CA SER A 57 0.38 -2.85 18.18
C SER A 57 -0.91 -2.29 17.57
N TYR A 58 -1.14 -2.46 16.26
CA TYR A 58 -2.31 -1.89 15.58
C TYR A 58 -3.19 -2.95 14.92
N PRO A 59 -4.50 -3.03 15.29
CA PRO A 59 -5.45 -3.98 14.72
C PRO A 59 -5.50 -4.04 13.20
N ILE A 60 -5.31 -2.89 12.54
CA ILE A 60 -5.33 -2.80 11.08
C ILE A 60 -4.37 -3.78 10.40
N PHE A 61 -3.28 -4.22 11.03
CA PHE A 61 -2.29 -5.13 10.42
C PHE A 61 -2.60 -6.62 10.59
N TYR A 62 -3.52 -7.00 11.48
CA TYR A 62 -3.91 -8.40 11.72
C TYR A 62 -5.41 -8.69 11.60
N LEU A 63 -6.26 -7.67 11.43
CA LEU A 63 -7.67 -7.87 11.12
C LEU A 63 -7.83 -8.70 9.83
N PRO A 64 -8.87 -9.54 9.71
CA PRO A 64 -9.16 -10.24 8.46
C PRO A 64 -9.48 -9.25 7.33
N GLN A 65 -9.20 -9.64 6.09
CA GLN A 65 -9.58 -8.83 4.93
C GLN A 65 -11.11 -8.78 4.81
N PRO A 66 -11.72 -7.62 4.55
CA PRO A 66 -13.14 -7.56 4.21
C PRO A 66 -13.36 -8.35 2.91
N VAL A 67 -14.11 -9.44 3.01
CA VAL A 67 -14.58 -10.20 1.85
C VAL A 67 -15.90 -9.58 1.43
N PRO A 68 -16.07 -9.17 0.16
CA PRO A 68 -17.38 -8.74 -0.34
C PRO A 68 -18.42 -9.84 -0.11
N GLU A 69 -19.67 -9.48 0.20
CA GLU A 69 -20.75 -10.45 0.29
C GLU A 69 -20.95 -11.21 -1.04
N ALA A 70 -21.44 -12.45 -0.92
CA ALA A 70 -21.40 -13.49 -1.94
C ALA A 70 -21.69 -13.02 -3.37
N GLU A 71 -20.75 -13.35 -4.26
CA GLU A 71 -20.85 -13.12 -5.70
C GLU A 71 -21.97 -13.97 -6.29
N VAL A 72 -22.86 -13.33 -7.06
CA VAL A 72 -23.73 -14.07 -7.99
C VAL A 72 -22.80 -14.83 -8.94
N PRO A 73 -22.95 -16.15 -9.12
CA PRO A 73 -22.05 -16.94 -9.96
C PRO A 73 -22.21 -16.50 -11.41
N VAL A 74 -21.28 -15.65 -11.87
CA VAL A 74 -21.18 -15.21 -13.25
C VAL A 74 -20.06 -15.98 -13.94
N ARG A 75 -20.35 -16.52 -15.14
CA ARG A 75 -19.33 -17.14 -15.99
C ARG A 75 -18.84 -16.10 -16.97
N PHE A 76 -17.61 -15.62 -16.78
CA PHE A 76 -16.95 -14.75 -17.73
C PHE A 76 -15.92 -15.55 -18.54
N ARG A 77 -15.96 -15.44 -19.86
CA ARG A 77 -14.97 -16.02 -20.77
C ARG A 77 -14.48 -14.91 -21.69
N SER A 78 -13.19 -14.60 -21.59
CA SER A 78 -12.52 -13.71 -22.53
C SER A 78 -11.67 -14.56 -23.48
N GLU A 79 -11.89 -14.41 -24.78
CA GLU A 79 -11.12 -15.10 -25.80
C GLU A 79 -10.54 -14.08 -26.78
N SER A 80 -9.23 -14.15 -27.01
CA SER A 80 -8.61 -13.43 -28.11
C SER A 80 -8.86 -14.22 -29.40
N PRO A 81 -9.45 -13.61 -30.45
CA PRO A 81 -9.58 -14.25 -31.76
C PRO A 81 -8.21 -14.45 -32.44
N TRP A 82 -7.17 -13.78 -31.96
CA TRP A 82 -5.81 -13.85 -32.49
C TRP A 82 -4.92 -14.75 -31.63
N PRO A 83 -4.04 -15.57 -32.24
CA PRO A 83 -3.11 -16.45 -31.52
C PRO A 83 -2.00 -15.68 -30.78
N THR A 84 -1.75 -14.43 -31.19
CA THR A 84 -0.74 -13.55 -30.59
C THR A 84 -1.39 -12.33 -29.97
N LEU A 85 -1.15 -12.10 -28.67
CA LEU A 85 -1.49 -10.86 -28.00
C LEU A 85 -0.42 -9.81 -28.32
N GLN A 86 -0.79 -8.76 -29.06
CA GLN A 86 0.12 -7.68 -29.42
C GLN A 86 -0.12 -6.47 -28.52
N VAL A 87 0.89 -6.14 -27.72
CA VAL A 87 0.91 -4.92 -26.89
C VAL A 87 1.91 -3.95 -27.51
N GLY A 88 1.46 -2.72 -27.73
CA GLY A 88 2.30 -1.65 -28.28
C GLY A 88 3.32 -1.13 -27.27
N CYS A 89 3.49 0.19 -27.23
CA CYS A 89 4.35 0.85 -26.25
C CYS A 89 3.55 1.18 -24.99
N VAL A 90 4.04 0.74 -23.83
CA VAL A 90 3.44 1.08 -22.55
C VAL A 90 4.41 1.91 -21.71
N TYR A 91 3.92 3.03 -21.20
CA TYR A 91 4.64 3.91 -20.30
C TYR A 91 3.89 3.98 -18.97
N ALA A 92 4.52 3.51 -17.89
CA ALA A 92 3.98 3.55 -16.54
C ALA A 92 4.86 4.43 -15.65
N LEU A 93 4.24 5.39 -14.97
CA LEU A 93 4.93 6.27 -14.00
C LEU A 93 5.34 5.54 -12.73
N GLY A 94 4.58 4.52 -12.32
CA GLY A 94 4.85 3.82 -11.08
C GLY A 94 3.97 2.59 -10.90
N VAL A 95 4.55 1.51 -10.38
CA VAL A 95 3.82 0.33 -9.89
C VAL A 95 4.13 0.20 -8.41
N SER A 96 3.18 0.52 -7.53
CA SER A 96 3.44 0.59 -6.10
C SER A 96 2.26 0.18 -5.22
N SER A 97 2.52 -0.06 -3.94
CA SER A 97 1.50 -0.31 -2.91
C SER A 97 0.60 -1.51 -3.21
N SER A 98 1.21 -2.68 -3.41
CA SER A 98 0.51 -3.92 -3.81
C SER A 98 -0.20 -3.85 -5.16
N SER A 99 0.39 -3.12 -6.12
CA SER A 99 -0.10 -3.04 -7.50
C SER A 99 0.71 -3.93 -8.44
N THR A 100 0.08 -4.41 -9.51
CA THR A 100 0.79 -5.17 -10.55
C THR A 100 0.56 -4.58 -11.94
N PHE A 101 1.62 -4.57 -12.74
CA PHE A 101 1.56 -4.37 -14.18
C PHE A 101 1.93 -5.69 -14.86
N ARG A 102 1.01 -6.26 -15.65
CA ARG A 102 1.24 -7.52 -16.35
C ARG A 102 0.92 -7.43 -17.82
N VAL A 103 1.77 -8.07 -18.63
CA VAL A 103 1.54 -8.31 -20.05
C VAL A 103 1.61 -9.80 -20.31
N GLY A 104 0.44 -10.41 -20.53
CA GLY A 104 0.27 -11.86 -20.68
C GLY A 104 -1.01 -12.32 -19.98
N CYS A 105 -1.19 -13.64 -19.84
CA CYS A 105 -2.33 -14.21 -19.16
C CYS A 105 -2.11 -14.26 -17.64
N SER A 106 -3.19 -14.13 -16.88
CA SER A 106 -3.16 -14.16 -15.42
C SER A 106 -4.33 -14.97 -14.91
N GLY A 107 -4.11 -15.76 -13.86
CA GLY A 107 -5.17 -16.14 -12.95
C GLY A 107 -5.39 -15.06 -11.87
N PRO A 108 -5.99 -15.42 -10.73
CA PRO A 108 -6.36 -14.50 -9.65
C PRO A 108 -5.24 -13.54 -9.24
N VAL A 109 -5.59 -12.26 -9.12
CA VAL A 109 -4.70 -11.21 -8.62
C VAL A 109 -5.30 -10.64 -7.35
N GLN A 110 -4.56 -10.68 -6.26
CA GLN A 110 -4.96 -10.13 -4.97
C GLN A 110 -3.90 -9.14 -4.47
N GLY A 111 -4.33 -7.91 -4.20
CA GLY A 111 -3.49 -6.86 -3.62
C GLY A 111 -4.08 -6.36 -2.31
N VAL A 112 -3.30 -6.36 -1.22
CA VAL A 112 -3.73 -5.88 0.10
C VAL A 112 -2.75 -4.86 0.64
N THR A 113 -3.20 -3.61 0.79
CA THR A 113 -2.37 -2.55 1.37
C THR A 113 -3.00 -2.02 2.66
N ARG A 114 -2.20 -1.94 3.72
CA ARG A 114 -2.62 -1.46 5.05
C ARG A 114 -1.69 -0.34 5.50
N ILE A 115 -2.26 0.83 5.75
CA ILE A 115 -1.51 2.03 6.12
C ILE A 115 -2.11 2.63 7.39
N LYS A 116 -1.27 2.89 8.40
CA LYS A 116 -1.67 3.61 9.61
C LYS A 116 -0.88 4.91 9.72
N HIS A 117 -1.60 6.02 9.66
CA HIS A 117 -1.04 7.34 9.96
C HIS A 117 -1.15 7.64 11.46
N ILE A 118 -0.07 8.13 12.05
CA ILE A 118 0.03 8.51 13.47
C ILE A 118 0.54 9.95 13.54
N ARG A 119 -0.13 10.81 14.31
CA ARG A 119 0.28 12.20 14.51
C ARG A 119 0.52 12.47 15.99
N HIS A 120 1.72 12.93 16.33
CA HIS A 120 2.06 13.38 17.69
C HIS A 120 2.04 14.91 17.74
N PHE A 121 1.06 15.46 18.46
CA PHE A 121 0.95 16.90 18.73
C PHE A 121 1.50 17.21 20.12
N ASN A 122 2.23 18.31 20.24
CA ASN A 122 2.62 18.81 21.55
C ASN A 122 1.49 19.67 22.11
N ASN A 123 0.89 19.22 23.21
CA ASN A 123 0.09 20.10 24.05
C ASN A 123 1.05 20.88 24.94
N LEU A 124 1.62 21.96 24.41
CA LEU A 124 2.19 23.00 25.27
C LEU A 124 1.03 23.72 25.96
N VAL A 125 0.44 23.10 26.98
CA VAL A 125 -0.24 23.90 28.01
C VAL A 125 0.89 24.70 28.64
N ALA A 126 0.93 26.00 28.36
CA ALA A 126 1.83 26.92 29.04
C ALA A 126 1.55 26.74 30.54
N SER A 127 2.49 26.12 31.26
CA SER A 127 2.48 26.18 32.72
C SER A 127 2.45 27.67 33.05
N PRO A 128 1.43 28.18 33.76
CA PRO A 128 1.38 29.60 34.08
C PRO A 128 2.66 29.92 34.85
N ALA A 129 3.45 30.80 34.25
CA ALA A 129 4.73 31.25 34.77
C ALA A 129 4.57 31.69 36.24
N GLY A 130 5.55 31.31 37.06
CA GLY A 130 5.59 31.65 38.46
C GLY A 130 5.28 33.13 38.72
N THR A 131 4.32 33.37 39.61
CA THR A 131 4.18 34.67 40.25
C THR A 131 5.09 34.68 41.47
N SER A 132 6.35 34.99 41.24
CA SER A 132 7.24 35.53 42.27
C SER A 132 6.92 37.01 42.39
N ALA A 133 6.02 37.39 43.30
CA ALA A 133 5.80 38.80 43.66
C ALA A 133 5.35 38.91 45.12
N GLU A 134 6.34 39.17 45.97
CA GLU A 134 6.34 40.18 47.03
C GLU A 134 4.97 40.69 47.51
N ASN A 135 4.61 40.42 48.77
CA ASN A 135 4.14 41.49 49.66
C ASN A 135 4.26 41.13 51.14
N ARG A 136 4.77 42.14 51.86
CA ARG A 136 5.09 42.19 53.28
C ARG A 136 3.83 42.41 54.13
N ASP A 137 3.93 41.99 55.39
CA ASP A 137 3.33 42.52 56.62
C ASP A 137 1.82 42.84 56.67
N TYR A 138 1.07 42.17 57.56
CA TYR A 138 0.60 42.72 58.85
C TYR A 138 -0.29 41.74 59.66
N SER A 139 0.16 41.47 60.88
CA SER A 139 -0.49 41.14 62.17
C SER A 139 -1.96 40.70 62.29
N SER A 140 -2.19 39.67 63.11
CA SER A 140 -2.63 39.80 64.52
C SER A 140 -2.33 38.52 65.31
#